data_AF-A0A6P1MQ32-F1
#
_entry.id   AF-A0A6P1MQ32-F1
#
_cell.length_a   1.000
_cell.length_b   1.000
_cell.length_c   1.000
_cell.angle_alpha   90.00
_cell.angle_beta   90.00
_cell.angle_gamma   90.00
#
_symmetry.space_group_name_H-M   'P 1'
#
loop_
_entity.id
_entity.type
_entity.pdbx_description
1 polymer ?
#
loop_
_entity_poly.entity_id
_entity_poly.type
_entity_poly.pdbx_seq_one_letter_code
_entity_poly.pdbx_strand_id
1 'polypeptide(L)'
;MLKNMKIGKKLIITFILVTIISSIGSVMGLYVMTNMNSKYGAALENYGFAQGDIGRFSTELNNVRVLLRNVIIDTDMAKMENDRNEITKSFDKLDTYLSQVGKKLDSDKEKKEYDNIKNNMGNFIEVANQEVELAMQNKNTEAYAILVNQATPLANTIRTSTESIMDEKTTTGDSLATKLSAQGNLASILILVVMSISLAVSLIIALIISRGISKPVTEMAYAAERMSEGDLSVEIDIHSKDEIGQLGTAFVKSNQMIRAYITDIKENLGKMALGDLNINIQQDYKGEFIELKNSIHSIVASLNDALTKINQAAEQVATGSDQVSDGSQELAQGATEQASAVEELSASILEISDHIKKNAGHATKASENVNLVSEEIEVSNLHMTEMVSAMTQINDSSSQIGKIIKTIEDIAFQTNILALNAAVEAARAGAAGKGFAVVADEVRNLATKSAEAAKDTTTLIENSMNQVENGTKIADETASSLLKVVERAKDVASIVENISDISNRQSSAINEVTLGVDQISSVVQTNAATAEESAAASEELSGQAQTLKVLVSRFQLRNNAV
;
A
#
# COMPACT_ATOMS: atom_id res chain seq x y z
N MET A 1 56.74 0.87 3.18
CA MET A 1 56.49 -0.46 2.61
C MET A 1 55.46 -1.27 3.40
N LEU A 2 55.55 -1.36 4.73
CA LEU A 2 54.59 -2.13 5.56
C LEU A 2 53.13 -1.66 5.44
N LYS A 3 52.84 -0.35 5.32
CA LYS A 3 51.46 0.20 5.34
C LYS A 3 50.48 -0.46 4.35
N ASN A 4 50.95 -0.88 3.17
CA ASN A 4 50.11 -1.45 2.11
C ASN A 4 50.24 -2.97 1.96
N MET A 5 50.94 -3.64 2.88
CA MET A 5 51.05 -5.10 2.87
C MET A 5 49.87 -5.73 3.59
N LYS A 6 49.40 -6.84 3.01
CA LYS A 6 48.40 -7.73 3.63
C LYS A 6 48.72 -8.01 5.10
N ILE A 7 47.74 -7.94 5.99
CA ILE A 7 47.92 -8.05 7.45
C ILE A 7 48.67 -9.33 7.82
N GLY A 8 48.28 -10.47 7.25
CA GLY A 8 48.95 -11.75 7.51
C GLY A 8 50.44 -11.73 7.15
N LYS A 9 50.80 -11.20 5.97
CA LYS A 9 52.20 -11.09 5.53
C LYS A 9 52.98 -10.07 6.36
N LYS A 10 52.34 -8.96 6.74
CA LYS A 10 52.89 -7.91 7.61
C LYS A 10 53.27 -8.49 8.98
N LEU A 11 52.37 -9.22 9.63
CA LEU A 11 52.61 -9.86 10.93
C LEU A 11 53.74 -10.89 10.88
N ILE A 12 53.71 -11.80 9.90
CA ILE A 12 54.73 -12.86 9.76
C ILE A 12 56.13 -12.25 9.60
N ILE A 13 56.30 -11.25 8.73
CA ILE A 13 57.60 -10.62 8.51
C ILE A 13 58.11 -9.92 9.78
N THR A 14 57.24 -9.23 10.52
CA THR A 14 57.64 -8.59 11.77
C THR A 14 58.01 -9.60 12.86
N PHE A 15 57.28 -10.72 12.97
CA PHE A 15 57.63 -11.78 13.93
C PHE A 15 58.97 -12.41 13.57
N ILE A 16 59.20 -12.74 12.30
CA ILE A 16 60.49 -13.28 11.83
C ILE A 16 61.64 -12.32 12.13
N LEU A 17 61.48 -11.01 11.85
CA LEU A 17 62.48 -9.99 12.16
C LEU A 17 62.82 -9.92 13.65
N VAL A 18 61.79 -9.90 14.51
CA VAL A 18 61.98 -9.89 15.97
C VAL A 18 62.70 -11.15 16.45
N THR A 19 62.32 -12.33 15.94
CA THR A 19 62.97 -13.60 16.30
C THR A 19 64.41 -13.67 15.83
N ILE A 20 64.75 -13.14 14.65
CA ILE A 20 66.14 -13.08 14.17
C ILE A 20 66.97 -12.17 15.06
N ILE A 21 66.48 -10.97 15.38
CA ILE A 21 67.19 -10.00 16.22
C ILE A 21 67.45 -10.57 17.61
N SER A 22 66.47 -11.22 18.23
CA SER A 22 66.66 -11.84 19.55
C SER A 22 67.63 -13.02 19.51
N SER A 23 67.62 -13.82 18.44
CA SER A 23 68.51 -14.99 18.30
C SER A 23 69.99 -14.60 18.18
N ILE A 24 70.30 -13.48 17.52
CA ILE A 24 71.69 -13.00 17.35
C ILE A 24 72.35 -12.74 18.71
N GLY A 25 71.64 -12.08 19.63
CA GLY A 25 72.16 -11.82 20.98
C GLY A 25 72.45 -13.10 21.77
N SER A 26 71.56 -14.10 21.67
CA SER A 26 71.74 -15.40 22.34
C SER A 26 72.93 -16.19 21.79
N VAL A 27 73.09 -16.25 20.47
CA VAL A 27 74.21 -16.96 19.82
C VAL A 27 75.56 -16.31 20.17
N MET A 28 75.62 -14.98 20.13
CA MET A 28 76.84 -14.23 20.49
C MET A 28 77.22 -14.44 21.96
N GLY A 29 76.24 -14.42 22.88
CA GLY A 29 76.48 -14.68 24.30
C GLY A 29 77.04 -16.09 24.55
N LEU A 30 76.47 -17.11 23.91
CA LEU A 30 76.96 -18.49 23.98
C LEU A 30 78.41 -18.62 23.48
N TYR A 31 78.75 -17.96 22.37
CA TYR A 31 80.10 -17.97 21.81
C TYR A 31 81.13 -17.34 22.77
N VAL A 32 80.83 -16.19 23.35
CA VAL A 32 81.75 -15.50 24.27
C VAL A 32 81.95 -16.30 25.55
N MET A 33 80.88 -16.87 26.10
CA MET A 33 80.94 -17.65 27.34
C MET A 33 81.74 -18.94 27.18
N THR A 34 81.56 -19.66 26.07
CA THR A 34 82.34 -20.88 25.77
C THR A 34 83.82 -20.59 25.57
N ASN A 35 84.16 -19.51 24.84
CA ASN A 35 85.54 -19.07 24.64
C ASN A 35 86.22 -18.64 25.96
N MET A 36 85.50 -17.93 26.84
CA MET A 36 86.01 -17.57 28.17
C MET A 36 86.27 -18.79 29.05
N ASN A 37 85.33 -19.73 29.09
CA ASN A 37 85.45 -20.94 29.91
C ASN A 37 86.71 -21.75 29.53
N SER A 38 86.99 -21.87 28.24
CA SER A 38 88.22 -22.52 27.74
C SER A 38 89.50 -21.81 28.20
N LYS A 39 89.55 -20.47 28.11
CA LYS A 39 90.73 -19.69 28.54
C LYS A 39 90.97 -19.73 30.05
N TYR A 40 89.90 -19.69 30.86
CA TYR A 40 90.01 -19.86 32.30
C TYR A 40 90.49 -21.26 32.68
N GLY A 41 90.02 -22.30 31.99
CA GLY A 41 90.51 -23.66 32.19
C GLY A 41 92.01 -23.78 31.94
N ALA A 42 92.49 -23.26 30.81
CA ALA A 42 93.93 -23.26 30.49
C ALA A 42 94.75 -22.45 31.51
N ALA A 43 94.25 -21.31 31.97
CA ALA A 43 94.93 -20.50 33.00
C ALA A 43 95.06 -21.25 34.34
N LEU A 44 94.01 -21.97 34.75
CA LEU A 44 94.02 -22.75 35.99
C LEU A 44 95.01 -23.91 35.92
N GLU A 45 95.08 -24.62 34.80
CA GLU A 45 95.94 -25.79 34.63
C GLU A 45 97.43 -25.41 34.55
N ASN A 46 97.75 -24.42 33.72
CA ASN A 46 99.12 -24.04 33.39
C ASN A 46 99.80 -23.13 34.42
N TYR A 47 99.02 -22.39 35.19
CA TYR A 47 99.54 -21.48 36.22
C TYR A 47 99.13 -21.93 37.61
N GLY A 48 97.83 -22.09 37.88
CA GLY A 48 97.32 -22.45 39.21
C GLY A 48 97.82 -23.81 39.71
N PHE A 49 97.56 -24.90 38.97
CA PHE A 49 98.01 -26.23 39.37
C PHE A 49 99.52 -26.41 39.25
N ALA A 50 100.18 -25.72 38.31
CA ALA A 50 101.64 -25.75 38.17
C ALA A 50 102.35 -25.21 39.43
N GLN A 51 101.82 -24.17 40.09
CA GLN A 51 102.33 -23.70 41.39
C GLN A 51 102.31 -24.80 42.46
N GLY A 52 101.26 -25.63 42.49
CA GLY A 52 101.19 -26.78 43.39
C GLY A 52 102.29 -27.82 43.15
N ASP A 53 102.58 -28.11 41.87
CA ASP A 53 103.65 -29.05 41.47
C ASP A 53 105.04 -28.50 41.85
N ILE A 54 105.31 -27.21 41.61
CA ILE A 54 106.56 -26.53 41.99
C ILE A 54 106.73 -26.52 43.52
N GLY A 55 105.64 -26.26 44.26
CA GLY A 55 105.65 -26.27 45.73
C GLY A 55 106.02 -27.63 46.32
N ARG A 56 105.52 -28.73 45.72
CA ARG A 56 105.89 -30.10 46.12
C ARG A 56 107.38 -30.38 45.91
N PHE A 57 107.92 -30.00 44.75
CA PHE A 57 109.36 -30.14 44.47
C PHE A 57 110.23 -29.35 45.47
N SER A 58 109.90 -28.08 45.71
CA SER A 58 110.63 -27.24 46.66
C SER A 58 110.57 -27.79 48.10
N THR A 59 109.43 -28.34 48.50
CA THR A 59 109.25 -28.95 49.83
C THR A 59 110.11 -30.21 49.96
N GLU A 60 110.11 -31.09 48.95
CA GLU A 60 110.91 -32.31 48.97
C GLU A 60 112.42 -32.02 48.93
N LEU A 61 112.85 -30.97 48.22
CA LEU A 61 114.25 -30.55 48.20
C LEU A 61 114.71 -30.13 49.59
N ASN A 62 113.86 -29.38 50.30
CA ASN A 62 114.14 -29.01 51.68
C ASN A 62 114.12 -30.22 52.63
N ASN A 63 113.26 -31.20 52.39
CA ASN A 63 113.25 -32.46 53.15
C ASN A 63 114.60 -33.20 53.02
N VAL A 64 115.14 -33.35 51.80
CA VAL A 64 116.47 -33.95 51.58
C VAL A 64 117.55 -33.19 52.33
N ARG A 65 117.54 -31.85 52.27
CA ARG A 65 118.53 -31.02 53.00
C ARG A 65 118.47 -31.21 54.51
N VAL A 66 117.29 -31.49 55.06
CA VAL A 66 117.12 -31.81 56.49
C VAL A 66 117.68 -33.20 56.79
N LEU A 67 117.33 -34.21 55.98
CA LEU A 67 117.82 -35.58 56.16
C LEU A 67 119.35 -35.65 56.06
N LEU A 68 119.96 -34.95 55.11
CA LEU A 68 121.42 -34.87 54.96
C LEU A 68 122.11 -34.35 56.24
N ARG A 69 121.54 -33.31 56.85
CA ARG A 69 122.01 -32.80 58.15
C ARG A 69 121.85 -33.81 59.27
N ASN A 70 120.73 -34.53 59.31
CA ASN A 70 120.47 -35.52 60.35
C ASN A 70 121.48 -36.67 60.30
N VAL A 71 121.81 -37.18 59.10
CA VAL A 71 122.80 -38.26 58.93
C VAL A 71 124.17 -37.85 59.49
N ILE A 72 124.54 -36.56 59.44
CA ILE A 72 125.80 -36.07 60.03
C ILE A 72 125.73 -35.91 61.55
N ILE A 73 124.57 -35.50 62.10
CA ILE A 73 124.41 -35.12 63.51
C ILE A 73 124.09 -36.33 64.39
N ASP A 74 123.36 -37.31 63.86
CA ASP A 74 122.97 -38.49 64.61
C ASP A 74 124.18 -39.41 64.92
N THR A 75 124.10 -40.08 66.07
CA THR A 75 125.11 -41.05 66.53
C THR A 75 124.58 -42.49 66.51
N ASP A 76 123.31 -42.66 66.15
CA ASP A 76 122.62 -43.95 66.07
C ASP A 76 122.62 -44.47 64.62
N MET A 77 123.39 -45.52 64.36
CA MET A 77 123.53 -46.14 63.04
C MET A 77 122.19 -46.60 62.45
N ALA A 78 121.21 -46.99 63.27
CA ALA A 78 119.90 -47.41 62.76
C ALA A 78 119.08 -46.23 62.23
N LYS A 79 119.20 -45.06 62.86
CA LYS A 79 118.58 -43.81 62.39
C LYS A 79 119.27 -43.29 61.14
N MET A 80 120.60 -43.32 61.12
CA MET A 80 121.38 -42.90 59.94
C MET A 80 121.05 -43.76 58.71
N GLU A 81 120.89 -45.08 58.87
CA GLU A 81 120.47 -45.96 57.77
C GLU A 81 119.02 -45.70 57.33
N ASN A 82 118.12 -45.38 58.26
CA ASN A 82 116.75 -44.96 57.91
C ASN A 82 116.75 -43.65 57.11
N ASP A 83 117.51 -42.65 57.55
CA ASP A 83 117.62 -41.37 56.87
C ASP A 83 118.28 -41.52 55.49
N ARG A 84 119.30 -42.38 55.35
CA ARG A 84 119.87 -42.76 54.03
C ARG A 84 118.82 -43.35 53.10
N ASN A 85 117.97 -44.24 53.61
CA ASN A 85 116.88 -44.83 52.83
C ASN A 85 115.82 -43.78 52.43
N GLU A 86 115.46 -42.88 53.35
CA GLU A 86 114.52 -41.79 53.06
C GLU A 86 115.12 -40.77 52.08
N ILE A 87 116.42 -40.44 52.17
CA ILE A 87 117.13 -39.61 51.19
C ILE A 87 117.02 -40.24 49.79
N THR A 88 117.25 -41.55 49.68
CA THR A 88 117.14 -42.27 48.40
C THR A 88 115.71 -42.16 47.83
N LYS A 89 114.68 -42.39 48.66
CA LYS A 89 113.28 -42.22 48.23
C LYS A 89 112.95 -40.77 47.86
N SER A 90 113.51 -39.81 48.59
CA SER A 90 113.31 -38.38 48.32
C SER A 90 113.98 -37.95 47.02
N PHE A 91 115.09 -38.56 46.61
CA PHE A 91 115.65 -38.35 45.27
C PHE A 91 114.70 -38.84 44.16
N ASP A 92 114.06 -40.01 44.32
CA ASP A 92 113.05 -40.49 43.37
C ASP A 92 111.82 -39.55 43.29
N LYS A 93 111.38 -39.03 44.45
CA LYS A 93 110.31 -38.04 44.52
C LYS A 93 110.70 -36.72 43.87
N LEU A 94 111.95 -36.26 44.07
CA LEU A 94 112.47 -35.05 43.45
C LEU A 94 112.47 -35.17 41.93
N ASP A 95 112.90 -36.31 41.38
CA ASP A 95 112.83 -36.56 39.93
C ASP A 95 111.38 -36.56 39.43
N THR A 96 110.48 -37.22 40.16
CA THR A 96 109.05 -37.27 39.83
C THR A 96 108.41 -35.88 39.84
N TYR A 97 108.62 -35.10 40.88
CA TYR A 97 108.05 -33.75 41.00
C TYR A 97 108.70 -32.79 40.00
N LEU A 98 110.00 -32.92 39.73
CA LEU A 98 110.64 -32.15 38.68
C LEU A 98 110.05 -32.49 37.30
N SER A 99 109.79 -33.77 37.00
CA SER A 99 109.12 -34.16 35.76
C SER A 99 107.71 -33.54 35.64
N GLN A 100 106.96 -33.45 36.73
CA GLN A 100 105.65 -32.78 36.76
C GLN A 100 105.76 -31.27 36.49
N VAL A 101 106.73 -30.59 37.12
CA VAL A 101 107.02 -29.18 36.83
C VAL A 101 107.35 -28.97 35.36
N GLY A 102 108.13 -29.88 34.76
CA GLY A 102 108.52 -29.84 33.34
C GLY A 102 107.36 -29.91 32.34
N LYS A 103 106.23 -30.52 32.71
CA LYS A 103 105.06 -30.67 31.81
C LYS A 103 104.30 -29.37 31.58
N LYS A 104 104.46 -28.38 32.47
CA LYS A 104 103.66 -27.15 32.50
C LYS A 104 104.51 -25.89 32.36
N LEU A 105 105.59 -25.95 31.58
CA LEU A 105 106.46 -24.81 31.32
C LEU A 105 105.97 -24.06 30.07
N ASP A 106 105.62 -22.78 30.23
CA ASP A 106 105.04 -21.94 29.18
C ASP A 106 105.98 -20.83 28.71
N SER A 107 106.97 -20.43 29.52
CA SER A 107 107.91 -19.37 29.15
C SER A 107 109.33 -19.88 28.90
N ASP A 108 110.08 -19.16 28.06
CA ASP A 108 111.49 -19.49 27.80
C ASP A 108 112.34 -19.33 29.08
N LYS A 109 111.94 -18.42 29.98
CA LYS A 109 112.56 -18.25 31.29
C LYS A 109 112.33 -19.47 32.18
N GLU A 110 111.09 -19.97 32.25
CA GLU A 110 110.75 -21.18 33.02
C GLU A 110 111.54 -22.41 32.52
N LYS A 111 111.64 -22.58 31.20
CA LYS A 111 112.43 -23.66 30.58
C LYS A 111 113.91 -23.56 30.92
N LYS A 112 114.47 -22.34 30.87
CA LYS A 112 115.88 -22.11 31.20
C LYS A 112 116.18 -22.42 32.68
N GLU A 113 115.32 -21.98 33.59
CA GLU A 113 115.48 -22.27 35.02
C GLU A 113 115.26 -23.76 35.33
N TYR A 114 114.34 -24.41 34.62
CA TYR A 114 114.14 -25.86 34.69
C TYR A 114 115.39 -26.64 34.29
N ASP A 115 116.02 -26.26 33.17
CA ASP A 115 117.27 -26.86 32.72
C ASP A 115 118.39 -26.63 33.74
N ASN A 116 118.43 -25.46 34.39
CA ASN A 116 119.39 -25.17 35.45
C ASN A 116 119.18 -26.08 36.67
N ILE A 117 117.93 -26.31 37.08
CA ILE A 117 117.60 -27.28 38.14
C ILE A 117 118.10 -28.67 37.75
N LYS A 118 117.74 -29.13 36.54
CA LYS A 118 118.08 -30.48 36.06
C LYS A 118 119.59 -30.72 35.99
N ASN A 119 120.35 -29.74 35.47
CA ASN A 119 121.81 -29.83 35.33
C ASN A 119 122.52 -29.86 36.70
N ASN A 120 121.99 -29.16 37.71
CA ASN A 120 122.57 -29.16 39.05
C ASN A 120 122.08 -30.32 39.92
N MET A 121 120.92 -30.92 39.60
CA MET A 121 120.33 -32.00 40.39
C MET A 121 121.23 -33.24 40.43
N GLY A 122 121.81 -33.64 39.29
CA GLY A 122 122.73 -34.79 39.23
C GLY A 122 123.94 -34.60 40.15
N ASN A 123 124.56 -33.41 40.08
CA ASN A 123 125.69 -33.05 40.95
C ASN A 123 125.26 -33.00 42.43
N PHE A 124 124.06 -32.47 42.73
CA PHE A 124 123.55 -32.43 44.09
C PHE A 124 123.36 -33.83 44.67
N ILE A 125 122.78 -34.75 43.89
CA ILE A 125 122.59 -36.16 44.30
C ILE A 125 123.94 -36.85 44.52
N GLU A 126 124.90 -36.66 43.61
CA GLU A 126 126.24 -37.26 43.75
C GLU A 126 126.95 -36.79 45.01
N VAL A 127 126.99 -35.47 45.23
CA VAL A 127 127.59 -34.85 46.42
C VAL A 127 126.86 -35.29 47.69
N ALA A 128 125.53 -35.35 47.67
CA ALA A 128 124.72 -35.79 48.80
C ALA A 128 124.94 -37.28 49.14
N ASN A 129 125.12 -38.15 48.14
CA ASN A 129 125.48 -39.55 48.39
C ASN A 129 126.89 -39.68 48.99
N GLN A 130 127.86 -38.89 48.52
CA GLN A 130 129.20 -38.85 49.11
C GLN A 130 129.16 -38.36 50.57
N GLU A 131 128.34 -37.34 50.85
CA GLU A 131 128.09 -36.83 52.20
C GLU A 131 127.55 -37.94 53.11
N VAL A 132 126.51 -38.67 52.66
CA VAL A 132 125.91 -39.78 53.41
C VAL A 132 126.92 -40.90 53.66
N GLU A 133 127.69 -41.32 52.65
CA GLU A 133 128.69 -42.39 52.80
C GLU A 133 129.80 -42.02 53.79
N LEU A 134 130.26 -40.76 53.80
CA LEU A 134 131.24 -40.29 54.78
C LEU A 134 130.65 -40.25 56.19
N ALA A 135 129.43 -39.78 56.34
CA ALA A 135 128.75 -39.76 57.63
C ALA A 135 128.56 -41.19 58.17
N MET A 136 128.16 -42.16 57.34
CA MET A 136 128.05 -43.58 57.70
C MET A 136 129.39 -44.22 58.12
N GLN A 137 130.53 -43.67 57.69
CA GLN A 137 131.87 -44.07 58.11
C GLN A 137 132.34 -43.36 59.40
N ASN A 138 131.45 -42.65 60.10
CA ASN A 138 131.76 -41.76 61.25
C ASN A 138 132.74 -40.62 60.91
N LYS A 139 132.87 -40.26 59.63
CA LYS A 139 133.70 -39.12 59.17
C LYS A 139 132.86 -37.85 59.10
N ASN A 140 132.27 -37.49 60.24
CA ASN A 140 131.25 -36.43 60.31
C ASN A 140 131.82 -35.04 60.01
N THR A 141 133.11 -34.80 60.29
CA THR A 141 133.76 -33.51 59.95
C THR A 141 133.94 -33.37 58.45
N GLU A 142 134.37 -34.44 57.76
CA GLU A 142 134.48 -34.45 56.30
C GLU A 142 133.10 -34.37 55.62
N ALA A 143 132.11 -35.11 56.12
CA ALA A 143 130.73 -35.04 55.64
C ALA A 143 130.14 -33.63 55.80
N TYR A 144 130.34 -32.99 56.96
CA TYR A 144 129.92 -31.61 57.19
C TYR A 144 130.60 -30.61 56.23
N ALA A 145 131.89 -30.81 55.93
CA ALA A 145 132.58 -29.99 54.95
C ALA A 145 131.97 -30.13 53.53
N ILE A 146 131.53 -31.32 53.14
CA ILE A 146 130.80 -31.55 51.87
C ILE A 146 129.42 -30.86 51.91
N LEU A 147 128.65 -31.02 53.00
CA LEU A 147 127.34 -30.39 53.17
C LEU A 147 127.42 -28.86 52.99
N VAL A 148 128.36 -28.21 53.67
CA VAL A 148 128.47 -26.75 53.69
C VAL A 148 129.07 -26.20 52.40
N ASN A 149 130.13 -26.82 51.89
CA ASN A 149 130.89 -26.25 50.77
C ASN A 149 130.39 -26.72 49.38
N GLN A 150 129.65 -27.82 49.30
CA GLN A 150 129.21 -28.39 48.01
C GLN A 150 127.69 -28.59 47.95
N ALA A 151 127.10 -29.37 48.87
CA ALA A 151 125.68 -29.72 48.79
C ALA A 151 124.76 -28.50 49.00
N THR A 152 125.08 -27.64 49.97
CA THR A 152 124.29 -26.43 50.28
C THR A 152 124.29 -25.42 49.14
N PRO A 153 125.44 -25.05 48.52
CA PRO A 153 125.45 -24.20 47.33
C PRO A 153 124.62 -24.77 46.17
N LEU A 154 124.75 -26.07 45.88
CA LEU A 154 123.97 -26.73 44.82
C LEU A 154 122.45 -26.68 45.11
N ALA A 155 122.06 -27.03 46.34
CA ALA A 155 120.67 -26.96 46.78
C ALA A 155 120.11 -25.53 46.74
N ASN A 156 120.93 -24.53 47.07
CA ASN A 156 120.53 -23.12 46.99
C ASN A 156 120.34 -22.67 45.55
N THR A 157 121.21 -23.08 44.61
CA THR A 157 121.02 -22.81 43.17
C THR A 157 119.72 -23.44 42.67
N ILE A 158 119.48 -24.72 42.99
CA ILE A 158 118.24 -25.41 42.63
C ILE A 158 117.02 -24.70 43.21
N ARG A 159 117.07 -24.32 44.51
CA ARG A 159 116.00 -23.57 45.17
C ARG A 159 115.73 -22.23 44.48
N THR A 160 116.77 -21.46 44.17
CA THR A 160 116.62 -20.15 43.51
C THR A 160 116.03 -20.28 42.11
N SER A 161 116.43 -21.28 41.33
CA SER A 161 115.79 -21.55 40.03
C SER A 161 114.33 -21.99 40.20
N THR A 162 114.02 -22.78 41.22
CA THR A 162 112.64 -23.20 41.54
C THR A 162 111.77 -22.00 41.93
N GLU A 163 112.30 -21.10 42.76
CA GLU A 163 111.65 -19.84 43.14
C GLU A 163 111.42 -18.95 41.92
N SER A 164 112.37 -18.86 40.99
CA SER A 164 112.21 -18.08 39.76
C SER A 164 111.08 -18.60 38.88
N ILE A 165 110.92 -19.93 38.76
CA ILE A 165 109.79 -20.54 38.05
C ILE A 165 108.47 -20.23 38.79
N MET A 166 108.44 -20.33 40.12
CA MET A 166 107.27 -20.01 40.93
C MET A 166 106.83 -18.55 40.75
N ASP A 167 107.77 -17.61 40.82
CA ASP A 167 107.52 -16.17 40.67
C ASP A 167 106.98 -15.84 39.28
N GLU A 168 107.54 -16.45 38.23
CA GLU A 168 107.08 -16.28 36.85
C GLU A 168 105.64 -16.80 36.67
N LYS A 169 105.35 -17.99 37.20
CA LYS A 169 104.01 -18.58 37.17
C LYS A 169 102.99 -17.76 37.95
N THR A 170 103.38 -17.21 39.10
CA THR A 170 102.51 -16.37 39.92
C THR A 170 102.21 -15.05 39.23
N THR A 171 103.24 -14.34 38.77
CA THR A 171 103.11 -13.04 38.11
C THR A 171 102.29 -13.12 36.82
N THR A 172 102.57 -14.13 35.99
CA THR A 172 101.87 -14.31 34.71
C THR A 172 100.43 -14.79 34.92
N GLY A 173 100.22 -15.72 35.88
CA GLY A 173 98.91 -16.21 36.25
C GLY A 173 97.98 -15.11 36.75
N ASP A 174 98.45 -14.26 37.67
CA ASP A 174 97.67 -13.14 38.23
C ASP A 174 97.33 -12.09 37.18
N SER A 175 98.29 -11.77 36.30
CA SER A 175 98.06 -10.86 35.17
C SER A 175 97.02 -11.41 34.19
N LEU A 176 97.09 -12.70 33.88
CA LEU A 176 96.15 -13.38 32.99
C LEU A 176 94.74 -13.46 33.61
N ALA A 177 94.64 -13.79 34.90
CA ALA A 177 93.37 -13.82 35.64
C ALA A 177 92.69 -12.45 35.65
N THR A 178 93.45 -11.38 35.90
CA THR A 178 92.96 -10.00 35.86
C THR A 178 92.46 -9.60 34.47
N LYS A 179 93.20 -9.95 33.41
CA LYS A 179 92.79 -9.69 32.02
C LYS A 179 91.53 -10.46 31.64
N LEU A 180 91.44 -11.75 31.99
CA LEU A 180 90.26 -12.57 31.70
C LEU A 180 89.03 -12.08 32.46
N SER A 181 89.19 -11.62 33.71
CA SER A 181 88.09 -11.05 34.50
C SER A 181 87.59 -9.74 33.90
N ALA A 182 88.49 -8.85 33.48
CA ALA A 182 88.12 -7.61 32.81
C ALA A 182 87.40 -7.85 31.47
N GLN A 183 87.89 -8.82 30.67
CA GLN A 183 87.23 -9.25 29.43
C GLN A 183 85.83 -9.81 29.70
N GLY A 184 85.66 -10.59 30.79
CA GLY A 184 84.36 -11.13 31.19
C GLY A 184 83.32 -10.08 31.57
N ASN A 185 83.73 -9.08 32.34
CA ASN A 185 82.85 -7.97 32.71
C ASN A 185 82.44 -7.15 31.48
N LEU A 186 83.39 -6.86 30.59
CA LEU A 186 83.10 -6.13 29.34
C LEU A 186 82.18 -6.93 28.41
N ALA A 187 82.39 -8.24 28.27
CA ALA A 187 81.51 -9.13 27.53
C ALA A 187 80.07 -9.13 28.10
N SER A 188 79.93 -9.20 29.43
CA SER A 188 78.63 -9.21 30.10
C SER A 188 77.85 -7.92 29.86
N ILE A 189 78.52 -6.76 29.92
CA ILE A 189 77.92 -5.45 29.61
C ILE A 189 77.46 -5.39 28.15
N LEU A 190 78.28 -5.83 27.20
CA LEU A 190 77.92 -5.82 25.78
C LEU A 190 76.69 -6.68 25.48
N ILE A 191 76.57 -7.86 26.10
CA ILE A 191 75.39 -8.73 25.96
C ILE A 191 74.12 -8.02 26.46
N LEU A 192 74.19 -7.36 27.63
CA LEU A 192 73.07 -6.61 28.20
C LEU A 192 72.63 -5.44 27.30
N VAL A 193 73.58 -4.73 26.69
CA VAL A 193 73.28 -3.63 25.75
C VAL A 193 72.58 -4.16 24.50
N VAL A 194 73.08 -5.24 23.89
CA VAL A 194 72.47 -5.85 22.69
C VAL A 194 71.06 -6.38 22.99
N MET A 195 70.86 -7.00 24.16
CA MET A 195 69.54 -7.44 24.61
C MET A 195 68.57 -6.26 24.78
N SER A 196 69.02 -5.18 25.40
CA SER A 196 68.20 -3.98 25.64
C SER A 196 67.77 -3.30 24.33
N ILE A 197 68.69 -3.17 23.36
CA ILE A 197 68.39 -2.63 22.03
C ILE A 197 67.39 -3.52 21.29
N SER A 198 67.58 -4.84 21.34
CA SER A 198 66.68 -5.81 20.70
C SER A 198 65.26 -5.72 21.25
N LEU A 199 65.12 -5.56 22.56
CA LEU A 199 63.83 -5.36 23.23
C LEU A 199 63.18 -4.04 22.82
N ALA A 200 63.94 -2.94 22.81
CA ALA A 200 63.44 -1.62 22.43
C ALA A 200 62.93 -1.60 20.97
N VAL A 201 63.68 -2.19 20.03
CA VAL A 201 63.26 -2.30 18.62
C VAL A 201 61.99 -3.14 18.49
N SER A 202 61.89 -4.25 19.23
CA SER A 202 60.71 -5.12 19.22
C SER A 202 59.44 -4.39 19.71
N LEU A 203 59.57 -3.61 20.79
CA LEU A 203 58.50 -2.76 21.32
C LEU A 203 58.05 -1.69 20.31
N ILE A 204 58.99 -1.02 19.64
CA ILE A 204 58.68 0.00 18.63
C ILE A 204 57.91 -0.63 17.46
N ILE A 205 58.37 -1.77 16.94
CA ILE A 205 57.70 -2.49 15.86
C ILE A 205 56.29 -2.90 16.29
N ALA A 206 56.12 -3.45 17.50
CA ALA A 206 54.82 -3.84 18.04
C ALA A 206 53.85 -2.65 18.13
N LEU A 207 54.31 -1.48 18.60
CA LEU A 207 53.49 -0.27 18.68
C LEU A 207 53.08 0.25 17.30
N ILE A 208 53.97 0.22 16.32
CA ILE A 208 53.66 0.65 14.94
C ILE A 208 52.60 -0.25 14.30
N ILE A 209 52.73 -1.57 14.44
CA ILE A 209 51.76 -2.52 13.87
C ILE A 209 50.42 -2.44 14.59
N SER A 210 50.44 -2.40 15.92
CA SER A 210 49.22 -2.30 16.73
C SER A 210 48.42 -1.04 16.38
N ARG A 211 49.07 0.13 16.32
CA ARG A 211 48.42 1.38 15.90
C ARG A 211 47.96 1.36 14.44
N GLY A 212 48.73 0.69 13.56
CA GLY A 212 48.41 0.58 12.14
C GLY A 212 47.20 -0.30 11.82
N ILE A 213 46.79 -1.19 12.73
CA ILE A 213 45.61 -2.06 12.58
C ILE A 213 44.46 -1.55 13.45
N SER A 214 44.71 -1.28 14.73
CA SER A 214 43.68 -0.97 15.71
C SER A 214 42.90 0.31 15.36
N LYS A 215 43.60 1.40 15.00
CA LYS A 215 42.94 2.68 14.71
C LYS A 215 41.95 2.60 13.54
N PRO A 216 42.34 2.12 12.33
CA PRO A 216 41.38 1.97 11.23
C PRO A 216 40.21 1.03 11.55
N VAL A 217 40.44 -0.05 12.31
CA VAL A 217 39.37 -0.97 12.72
C VAL A 217 38.38 -0.27 13.67
N THR A 218 38.86 0.53 14.62
CA THR A 218 38.00 1.31 15.52
C THR A 218 37.22 2.38 14.76
N GLU A 219 37.82 3.08 13.80
CA GLU A 219 37.12 4.06 12.94
C GLU A 219 36.01 3.40 12.12
N MET A 220 36.26 2.21 11.58
CA MET A 220 35.25 1.40 10.87
C MET A 220 34.13 0.94 11.80
N ALA A 221 34.45 0.50 13.02
CA ALA A 221 33.45 0.09 14.01
C ALA A 221 32.55 1.25 14.42
N TYR A 222 33.14 2.43 14.65
CA TYR A 222 32.40 3.65 14.94
C TYR A 222 31.48 4.06 13.79
N ALA A 223 31.97 4.03 12.55
CA ALA A 223 31.15 4.33 11.38
C ALA A 223 29.98 3.33 11.20
N ALA A 224 30.22 2.05 11.47
CA ALA A 224 29.17 1.03 11.45
C ALA A 224 28.12 1.24 12.56
N GLU A 225 28.55 1.63 13.76
CA GLU A 225 27.65 1.99 14.87
C GLU A 225 26.75 3.16 14.48
N ARG A 226 27.33 4.26 13.97
CA ARG A 226 26.54 5.42 13.50
C ARG A 226 25.60 5.09 12.35
N MET A 227 26.03 4.25 11.41
CA MET A 227 25.17 3.75 10.34
C MET A 227 23.99 2.94 10.89
N SER A 228 24.20 2.15 11.95
CA SER A 228 23.12 1.41 12.61
C SER A 228 22.11 2.31 13.32
N GLU A 229 22.52 3.51 13.75
CA GLU A 229 21.65 4.56 14.26
C GLU A 229 20.97 5.38 13.15
N GLY A 230 21.22 5.06 11.88
CA GLY A 230 20.65 5.75 10.72
C GLY A 230 21.43 6.97 10.24
N ASP A 231 22.61 7.26 10.80
CA ASP A 231 23.48 8.32 10.31
C ASP A 231 24.43 7.82 9.21
N LEU A 232 24.09 8.13 7.96
CA LEU A 232 24.87 7.79 6.75
C LEU A 232 25.88 8.89 6.36
N SER A 233 26.05 9.95 7.16
CA SER A 233 26.94 11.07 6.84
C SER A 233 28.40 10.85 7.24
N VAL A 234 28.72 9.70 7.85
CA VAL A 234 30.09 9.42 8.33
C VAL A 234 31.05 9.23 7.16
N GLU A 235 32.09 10.05 7.12
CA GLU A 235 33.22 9.92 6.20
C GLU A 235 34.32 9.07 6.84
N ILE A 236 34.77 8.04 6.11
CA ILE A 236 35.88 7.18 6.53
C ILE A 236 37.06 7.47 5.62
N ASP A 237 38.18 7.90 6.21
CA ASP A 237 39.37 8.29 5.47
C ASP A 237 40.32 7.11 5.23
N ILE A 238 40.19 6.49 4.05
CA ILE A 238 40.88 5.24 3.71
C ILE A 238 42.23 5.53 3.08
N HIS A 239 43.29 5.25 3.83
CA HIS A 239 44.67 5.47 3.39
C HIS A 239 45.49 4.21 3.11
N SER A 240 44.96 3.02 3.42
CA SER A 240 45.66 1.74 3.22
C SER A 240 45.11 0.97 2.02
N LYS A 241 45.95 0.12 1.43
CA LYS A 241 45.56 -0.81 0.35
C LYS A 241 45.50 -2.28 0.82
N ASP A 242 45.67 -2.50 2.12
CA ASP A 242 45.55 -3.81 2.73
C ASP A 242 44.08 -4.21 2.95
N GLU A 243 43.83 -5.32 3.64
CA GLU A 243 42.47 -5.84 3.83
C GLU A 243 41.54 -4.85 4.54
N ILE A 244 42.06 -4.02 5.44
CA ILE A 244 41.26 -2.98 6.10
C ILE A 244 40.89 -1.87 5.11
N GLY A 245 41.80 -1.51 4.22
CA GLY A 245 41.52 -0.53 3.16
C GLY A 245 40.47 -1.03 2.15
N GLN A 246 40.51 -2.32 1.80
CA GLN A 246 39.50 -2.95 0.94
C GLN A 246 38.12 -2.98 1.64
N LEU A 247 38.09 -3.37 2.91
CA LEU A 247 36.87 -3.35 3.72
C LEU A 247 36.29 -1.94 3.83
N GLY A 248 37.13 -0.94 4.14
CA GLY A 248 36.72 0.46 4.19
C GLY A 248 36.16 0.93 2.84
N THR A 249 36.81 0.58 1.73
CA THR A 249 36.34 0.98 0.39
C THR A 249 34.98 0.37 0.07
N ALA A 250 34.79 -0.91 0.39
CA ALA A 250 33.51 -1.58 0.20
C ALA A 250 32.40 -0.96 1.08
N PHE A 251 32.72 -0.65 2.34
CA PHE A 251 31.81 0.00 3.28
C PHE A 251 31.41 1.40 2.79
N VAL A 252 32.36 2.25 2.40
CA VAL A 252 32.09 3.59 1.87
C VAL A 252 31.19 3.52 0.63
N LYS A 253 31.46 2.60 -0.30
CA LYS A 253 30.59 2.40 -1.47
C LYS A 253 29.18 1.98 -1.09
N SER A 254 29.04 1.08 -0.11
CA SER A 254 27.73 0.65 0.40
C SER A 254 26.98 1.81 1.07
N ASN A 255 27.65 2.58 1.93
CA ASN A 255 27.07 3.74 2.60
C ASN A 255 26.63 4.82 1.60
N GLN A 256 27.45 5.12 0.60
CA GLN A 256 27.11 6.05 -0.49
C GLN A 256 25.88 5.57 -1.29
N MET A 257 25.81 4.27 -1.60
CA MET A 257 24.68 3.67 -2.31
C MET A 257 23.38 3.79 -1.50
N ILE A 258 23.40 3.39 -0.22
CA ILE A 258 22.23 3.47 0.67
C ILE A 258 21.80 4.94 0.83
N ARG A 259 22.75 5.85 1.04
CA ARG A 259 22.45 7.29 1.14
C ARG A 259 21.79 7.81 -0.12
N ALA A 260 22.28 7.45 -1.30
CA ALA A 260 21.68 7.84 -2.57
C ALA A 260 20.23 7.32 -2.71
N TYR A 261 19.98 6.05 -2.36
CA TYR A 261 18.62 5.49 -2.39
C TYR A 261 17.67 6.18 -1.40
N ILE A 262 18.12 6.44 -0.18
CA ILE A 262 17.30 7.13 0.83
C ILE A 262 17.00 8.58 0.41
N THR A 263 17.97 9.28 -0.17
CA THR A 263 17.75 10.62 -0.73
C THR A 263 16.73 10.60 -1.86
N ASP A 264 16.86 9.69 -2.83
CA ASP A 264 15.91 9.57 -3.94
C ASP A 264 14.48 9.21 -3.45
N ILE A 265 14.37 8.27 -2.50
CA ILE A 265 13.08 7.92 -1.89
C ILE A 265 12.47 9.14 -1.18
N LYS A 266 13.26 9.86 -0.38
CA LYS A 266 12.80 11.05 0.35
C LYS A 266 12.28 12.12 -0.61
N GLU A 267 13.00 12.39 -1.69
CA GLU A 267 12.60 13.38 -2.69
C GLU A 267 11.32 12.97 -3.41
N ASN A 268 11.23 11.71 -3.86
CA ASN A 268 10.07 11.21 -4.59
C ASN A 268 8.82 11.10 -3.70
N LEU A 269 8.94 10.60 -2.47
CA LEU A 269 7.83 10.59 -1.52
C LEU A 269 7.44 12.00 -1.07
N GLY A 270 8.40 12.92 -0.97
CA GLY A 270 8.14 14.33 -0.70
C GLY A 270 7.32 15.00 -1.80
N LYS A 271 7.62 14.72 -3.07
CA LYS A 271 6.81 15.14 -4.22
C LYS A 271 5.40 14.57 -4.16
N MET A 272 5.27 13.27 -3.90
CA MET A 272 3.96 12.60 -3.75
C MET A 272 3.12 13.21 -2.63
N ALA A 273 3.72 13.56 -1.49
CA ALA A 273 3.04 14.19 -0.37
C ALA A 273 2.52 15.61 -0.71
N LEU A 274 3.17 16.31 -1.64
CA LEU A 274 2.72 17.60 -2.19
C LEU A 274 1.73 17.45 -3.35
N GLY A 275 1.31 16.22 -3.67
CA GLY A 275 0.37 15.92 -4.75
C GLY A 275 1.01 15.71 -6.12
N ASP A 276 2.34 15.77 -6.25
CA ASP A 276 3.02 15.44 -7.51
C ASP A 276 3.15 13.92 -7.66
N LEU A 277 2.29 13.34 -8.51
CA LEU A 277 2.29 11.92 -8.87
C LEU A 277 2.94 11.68 -10.24
N ASN A 278 3.54 12.71 -10.84
CA ASN A 278 4.32 12.61 -12.07
C ASN A 278 5.81 12.40 -11.77
N ILE A 279 6.09 11.53 -10.80
CA ILE A 279 7.47 11.26 -10.38
C ILE A 279 8.17 10.27 -11.33
N ASN A 280 9.49 10.42 -11.48
CA ASN A 280 10.33 9.58 -12.31
C ASN A 280 11.62 9.19 -11.55
N ILE A 281 11.76 7.91 -11.24
CA ILE A 281 12.89 7.38 -10.45
C ILE A 281 14.08 7.11 -11.38
N GLN A 282 15.00 8.07 -11.44
CA GLN A 282 16.22 8.01 -12.27
C GLN A 282 17.32 7.15 -11.66
N GLN A 283 17.34 7.02 -10.32
CA GLN A 283 18.38 6.27 -9.63
C GLN A 283 18.36 4.78 -10.03
N ASP A 284 19.56 4.20 -10.19
CA ASP A 284 19.78 2.79 -10.51
C ASP A 284 19.82 1.96 -9.22
N TYR A 285 18.67 1.41 -8.85
CA TYR A 285 18.52 0.54 -7.68
C TYR A 285 19.09 -0.85 -7.99
N LYS A 286 19.82 -1.44 -7.04
CA LYS A 286 20.48 -2.75 -7.21
C LYS A 286 20.05 -3.76 -6.14
N GLY A 287 20.03 -5.03 -6.52
CA GLY A 287 19.66 -6.13 -5.61
C GLY A 287 18.20 -5.99 -5.14
N GLU A 288 17.96 -6.25 -3.86
CA GLU A 288 16.62 -6.20 -3.24
C GLU A 288 15.97 -4.82 -3.32
N PHE A 289 16.76 -3.75 -3.45
CA PHE A 289 16.23 -2.39 -3.58
C PHE A 289 15.47 -2.16 -4.90
N ILE A 290 15.62 -3.03 -5.92
CA ILE A 290 14.81 -2.96 -7.16
C ILE A 290 13.31 -3.15 -6.86
N GLU A 291 12.97 -4.05 -5.94
CA GLU A 291 11.58 -4.30 -5.56
C GLU A 291 10.95 -3.07 -4.89
N LEU A 292 11.73 -2.31 -4.11
CA LEU A 292 11.30 -1.05 -3.52
C LEU A 292 10.99 0.00 -4.60
N LYS A 293 11.86 0.14 -5.61
CA LYS A 293 11.59 1.00 -6.78
C LYS A 293 10.29 0.60 -7.50
N ASN A 294 10.11 -0.70 -7.75
CA ASN A 294 8.91 -1.22 -8.40
C ASN A 294 7.64 -1.00 -7.57
N SER A 295 7.75 -1.09 -6.24
CA SER A 295 6.64 -0.82 -5.32
C SER A 295 6.24 0.66 -5.37
N ILE A 296 7.19 1.60 -5.34
CA ILE A 296 6.89 3.03 -5.50
C ILE A 296 6.24 3.30 -6.85
N HIS A 297 6.75 2.72 -7.94
CA HIS A 297 6.11 2.83 -9.26
C HIS A 297 4.68 2.29 -9.27
N SER A 298 4.43 1.16 -8.63
CA SER A 298 3.09 0.54 -8.57
C SER A 298 2.11 1.41 -7.78
N ILE A 299 2.55 2.00 -6.67
CA ILE A 299 1.75 2.94 -5.87
C ILE A 299 1.38 4.15 -6.73
N VAL A 300 2.36 4.77 -7.39
CA VAL A 300 2.12 5.92 -8.27
C VAL A 300 1.17 5.57 -9.40
N ALA A 301 1.36 4.42 -10.05
CA ALA A 301 0.49 3.97 -11.13
C ALA A 301 -0.95 3.75 -10.65
N SER A 302 -1.12 3.08 -9.50
CA SER A 302 -2.45 2.82 -8.92
C SER A 302 -3.16 4.10 -8.50
N LEU A 303 -2.44 5.06 -7.91
CA LEU A 303 -3.02 6.36 -7.53
C LEU A 303 -3.39 7.19 -8.75
N ASN A 304 -2.54 7.19 -9.79
CA ASN A 304 -2.86 7.85 -11.06
C ASN A 304 -4.12 7.27 -11.70
N ASP A 305 -4.23 5.95 -11.80
CA ASP A 305 -5.41 5.27 -12.36
C ASP A 305 -6.68 5.59 -11.55
N ALA A 306 -6.62 5.48 -10.23
CA ALA A 306 -7.76 5.75 -9.35
C ALA A 306 -8.22 7.21 -9.45
N LEU A 307 -7.30 8.18 -9.36
CA LEU A 307 -7.64 9.61 -9.45
C LEU A 307 -8.12 10.00 -10.85
N THR A 308 -7.56 9.40 -11.90
CA THR A 308 -8.05 9.60 -13.28
C THR A 308 -9.49 9.12 -13.42
N LYS A 309 -9.80 7.91 -12.91
CA LYS A 309 -11.16 7.36 -12.92
C LYS A 309 -12.14 8.19 -12.10
N ILE A 310 -11.72 8.71 -10.93
CA ILE A 310 -12.54 9.62 -10.13
C ILE A 310 -12.83 10.91 -10.89
N ASN A 311 -11.82 11.50 -11.56
CA ASN A 311 -12.02 12.70 -12.36
C ASN A 311 -12.98 12.47 -13.54
N GLN A 312 -12.86 11.33 -14.22
CA GLN A 312 -13.77 10.93 -15.30
C GLN A 312 -15.20 10.67 -14.78
N ALA A 313 -15.35 9.97 -13.67
CA ALA A 313 -16.65 9.72 -13.06
C ALA A 313 -17.31 11.03 -12.60
N ALA A 314 -16.54 11.95 -12.02
CA ALA A 314 -17.04 13.27 -11.64
C ALA A 314 -17.47 14.08 -12.87
N GLU A 315 -16.74 14.04 -13.98
CA GLU A 315 -17.16 14.66 -15.26
C GLU A 315 -18.49 14.09 -15.76
N GLN A 316 -18.66 12.77 -15.70
CA GLN A 316 -19.89 12.10 -16.09
C GLN A 316 -21.07 12.45 -15.18
N VAL A 317 -20.84 12.56 -13.87
CA VAL A 317 -21.87 13.00 -12.91
C VAL A 317 -22.25 14.45 -13.20
N ALA A 318 -21.29 15.36 -13.39
CA ALA A 318 -21.58 16.76 -13.71
C ALA A 318 -22.42 16.88 -14.99
N THR A 319 -21.98 16.23 -16.08
CA THR A 319 -22.71 16.24 -17.36
C THR A 319 -24.10 15.62 -17.22
N GLY A 320 -24.20 14.47 -16.53
CA GLY A 320 -25.47 13.79 -16.32
C GLY A 320 -26.44 14.58 -15.45
N SER A 321 -25.93 15.27 -14.42
CA SER A 321 -26.69 16.17 -13.58
C SER A 321 -27.20 17.39 -14.36
N ASP A 322 -26.36 18.01 -15.19
CA ASP A 322 -26.81 19.12 -16.04
C ASP A 322 -27.95 18.67 -16.97
N GLN A 323 -27.85 17.48 -17.57
CA GLN A 323 -28.93 16.90 -18.40
C GLN A 323 -30.22 16.62 -17.62
N VAL A 324 -30.13 16.11 -16.39
CA VAL A 324 -31.32 15.87 -15.55
C VAL A 324 -31.93 17.21 -15.12
N SER A 325 -31.12 18.23 -14.84
CA SER A 325 -31.61 19.57 -14.50
C SER A 325 -32.40 20.17 -15.66
N ASP A 326 -31.82 20.17 -16.87
CA ASP A 326 -32.47 20.66 -18.08
C ASP A 326 -33.80 19.92 -18.34
N GLY A 327 -33.77 18.58 -18.29
CA GLY A 327 -34.97 17.76 -18.51
C GLY A 327 -36.04 17.94 -17.43
N SER A 328 -35.62 18.22 -16.18
CA SER A 328 -36.57 18.54 -15.10
C SER A 328 -37.18 19.92 -15.30
N GLN A 329 -36.41 20.90 -15.77
CA GLN A 329 -36.94 22.23 -16.08
C GLN A 329 -37.94 22.19 -17.25
N GLU A 330 -37.66 21.41 -18.29
CA GLU A 330 -38.60 21.13 -19.38
C GLU A 330 -39.88 20.44 -18.85
N LEU A 331 -39.75 19.48 -17.93
CA LEU A 331 -40.89 18.81 -17.31
C LEU A 331 -41.74 19.78 -16.47
N ALA A 332 -41.12 20.67 -15.70
CA ALA A 332 -41.81 21.70 -14.92
C ALA A 332 -42.58 22.67 -15.82
N GLN A 333 -41.97 23.08 -16.93
CA GLN A 333 -42.64 23.88 -17.96
C GLN A 333 -43.83 23.11 -18.57
N GLY A 334 -43.61 21.86 -18.99
CA GLY A 334 -44.67 21.01 -19.54
C GLY A 334 -45.83 20.77 -18.57
N ALA A 335 -45.53 20.62 -17.27
CA ALA A 335 -46.53 20.53 -16.21
C ALA A 335 -47.33 21.84 -16.07
N THR A 336 -46.67 22.99 -16.20
CA THR A 336 -47.35 24.29 -16.19
C THR A 336 -48.30 24.45 -17.38
N GLU A 337 -47.87 24.05 -18.58
CA GLU A 337 -48.71 24.03 -19.78
C GLU A 337 -49.88 23.06 -19.64
N GLN A 338 -49.64 21.87 -19.06
CA GLN A 338 -50.71 20.91 -18.73
C GLN A 338 -51.71 21.49 -17.72
N ALA A 339 -51.25 22.25 -16.73
CA ALA A 339 -52.15 22.87 -15.75
C ALA A 339 -53.13 23.84 -16.43
N SER A 340 -52.64 24.66 -17.37
CA SER A 340 -53.50 25.54 -18.16
C SER A 340 -54.50 24.77 -19.02
N ALA A 341 -54.08 23.66 -19.65
CA ALA A 341 -54.99 22.81 -20.42
C ALA A 341 -56.06 22.13 -19.55
N VAL A 342 -55.71 21.74 -18.32
CA VAL A 342 -56.63 21.18 -17.33
C VAL A 342 -57.64 22.24 -16.85
N GLU A 343 -57.22 23.48 -16.65
CA GLU A 343 -58.13 24.60 -16.33
C GLU A 343 -59.17 24.84 -17.45
N GLU A 344 -58.72 24.88 -18.71
CA GLU A 344 -59.60 25.05 -19.87
C GLU A 344 -60.58 23.86 -20.04
N LEU A 345 -60.09 22.64 -19.82
CA LEU A 345 -60.90 21.42 -19.85
C LEU A 345 -61.97 21.45 -18.76
N SER A 346 -61.62 21.84 -17.53
CA SER A 346 -62.57 22.00 -16.42
C SER A 346 -63.65 23.04 -16.75
N ALA A 347 -63.29 24.17 -17.35
CA ALA A 347 -64.25 25.17 -17.79
C ALA A 347 -65.23 24.59 -18.84
N SER A 348 -64.71 23.84 -19.82
CA SER A 348 -65.52 23.17 -20.84
C SER A 348 -66.46 22.12 -20.24
N ILE A 349 -66.00 21.37 -19.24
CA ILE A 349 -66.83 20.37 -18.54
C ILE A 349 -67.96 21.04 -17.76
N LEU A 350 -67.70 22.17 -17.10
CA LEU A 350 -68.73 22.93 -16.40
C LEU A 350 -69.80 23.45 -17.37
N GLU A 351 -69.39 23.94 -18.54
CA GLU A 351 -70.31 24.38 -19.59
C GLU A 351 -71.16 23.22 -20.14
N ILE A 352 -70.55 22.07 -20.42
CA ILE A 352 -71.25 20.86 -20.84
C ILE A 352 -72.25 20.40 -19.77
N SER A 353 -71.87 20.43 -18.50
CA SER A 353 -72.74 20.07 -17.37
C SER A 353 -73.98 20.97 -17.29
N ASP A 354 -73.79 22.28 -17.48
CA ASP A 354 -74.89 23.25 -17.54
C ASP A 354 -75.83 22.98 -18.74
N HIS A 355 -75.27 22.69 -19.92
CA HIS A 355 -76.05 22.32 -21.10
C HIS A 355 -76.87 21.04 -20.89
N ILE A 356 -76.29 20.00 -20.28
CA ILE A 356 -77.01 18.76 -19.95
C ILE A 356 -78.17 19.03 -19.01
N LYS A 357 -77.95 19.86 -17.98
CA LYS A 357 -79.00 20.23 -17.02
C LYS A 357 -80.13 21.02 -17.69
N LYS A 358 -79.80 21.94 -18.60
CA LYS A 358 -80.79 22.64 -19.43
C LYS A 358 -81.54 21.69 -20.36
N ASN A 359 -80.87 20.74 -20.99
CA ASN A 359 -81.51 19.74 -21.86
C ASN A 359 -82.51 18.87 -21.09
N ALA A 360 -82.15 18.38 -19.90
CA ALA A 360 -83.07 17.64 -19.03
C ALA A 360 -84.30 18.48 -18.64
N GLY A 361 -84.09 19.76 -18.32
CA GLY A 361 -85.18 20.70 -18.03
C GLY A 361 -86.08 20.97 -19.25
N HIS A 362 -85.48 21.18 -20.43
CA HIS A 362 -86.21 21.37 -21.68
C HIS A 362 -86.99 20.13 -22.10
N ALA A 363 -86.43 18.94 -21.92
CA ALA A 363 -87.11 17.67 -22.18
C ALA A 363 -88.32 17.52 -21.25
N THR A 364 -88.14 17.73 -19.94
CA THR A 364 -89.26 17.68 -18.98
C THR A 364 -90.39 18.63 -19.39
N LYS A 365 -90.07 19.87 -19.76
CA LYS A 365 -91.06 20.87 -20.19
C LYS A 365 -91.73 20.54 -21.53
N ALA A 366 -90.98 19.94 -22.46
CA ALA A 366 -91.54 19.47 -23.73
C ALA A 366 -92.51 18.30 -23.50
N SER A 367 -92.21 17.37 -22.59
CA SER A 367 -93.09 16.26 -22.23
C SER A 367 -94.40 16.77 -21.61
N GLU A 368 -94.33 17.75 -20.71
CA GLU A 368 -95.50 18.42 -20.13
C GLU A 368 -96.39 19.06 -21.20
N ASN A 369 -95.80 19.79 -22.15
CA ASN A 369 -96.56 20.39 -23.26
C ASN A 369 -97.20 19.34 -24.17
N VAL A 370 -96.52 18.23 -24.46
CA VAL A 370 -97.07 17.16 -25.29
C VAL A 370 -98.27 16.49 -24.62
N ASN A 371 -98.23 16.33 -23.29
CA ASN A 371 -99.37 15.83 -22.51
C ASN A 371 -100.55 16.80 -22.56
N LEU A 372 -100.32 18.11 -22.41
CA LEU A 372 -101.37 19.14 -22.54
C LEU A 372 -102.00 19.14 -23.94
N VAL A 373 -101.19 19.05 -24.99
CA VAL A 373 -101.68 18.94 -26.37
C VAL A 373 -102.50 17.67 -26.57
N SER A 374 -102.07 16.55 -25.98
CA SER A 374 -102.82 15.28 -26.07
C SER A 374 -104.20 15.40 -25.41
N GLU A 375 -104.28 16.06 -24.25
CA GLU A 375 -105.53 16.35 -23.55
C GLU A 375 -106.47 17.26 -24.38
N GLU A 376 -105.95 18.33 -24.99
CA GLU A 376 -106.74 19.20 -25.89
C GLU A 376 -107.26 18.47 -27.14
N ILE A 377 -106.48 17.53 -27.69
CA ILE A 377 -106.91 16.74 -28.84
C ILE A 377 -107.98 15.73 -28.44
N GLU A 378 -107.89 15.11 -27.26
CA GLU A 378 -108.95 14.25 -26.74
C GLU A 378 -110.27 15.01 -26.60
N VAL A 379 -110.24 16.23 -26.05
CA VAL A 379 -111.41 17.13 -26.00
C VAL A 379 -111.92 17.46 -27.40
N SER A 380 -111.03 17.77 -28.34
CA SER A 380 -111.41 18.04 -29.74
C SER A 380 -112.10 16.84 -30.38
N ASN A 381 -111.64 15.62 -30.09
CA ASN A 381 -112.25 14.39 -30.60
C ASN A 381 -113.63 14.10 -29.98
N LEU A 382 -113.86 14.51 -28.71
CA LEU A 382 -115.20 14.52 -28.11
C LEU A 382 -116.15 15.47 -28.86
N HIS A 383 -115.73 16.70 -29.15
CA HIS A 383 -116.54 17.63 -29.96
C HIS A 383 -116.82 17.10 -31.36
N MET A 384 -115.87 16.39 -31.98
CA MET A 384 -116.11 15.73 -33.27
C MET A 384 -117.18 14.64 -33.18
N THR A 385 -117.18 13.86 -32.09
CA THR A 385 -118.22 12.86 -31.82
C THR A 385 -119.60 13.52 -31.68
N GLU A 386 -119.67 14.65 -30.97
CA GLU A 386 -120.90 15.46 -30.88
C GLU A 386 -121.34 16.01 -32.24
N MET A 387 -120.40 16.46 -33.08
CA MET A 387 -120.69 16.97 -34.42
C MET A 387 -121.22 15.88 -35.36
N VAL A 388 -120.63 14.69 -35.35
CA VAL A 388 -121.12 13.52 -36.12
C VAL A 388 -122.52 13.12 -35.67
N SER A 389 -122.78 13.14 -34.35
CA SER A 389 -124.13 12.92 -33.80
C SER A 389 -125.13 13.98 -34.27
N ALA A 390 -124.76 15.26 -34.27
CA ALA A 390 -125.60 16.34 -34.77
C ALA A 390 -125.89 16.20 -36.28
N MET A 391 -124.89 15.85 -37.10
CA MET A 391 -125.09 15.59 -38.54
C MET A 391 -126.02 14.41 -38.79
N THR A 392 -125.93 13.35 -37.97
CA THR A 392 -126.85 12.21 -38.03
C THR A 392 -128.29 12.65 -37.74
N GLN A 393 -128.51 13.48 -36.70
CA GLN A 393 -129.83 14.03 -36.37
C GLN A 393 -130.38 14.96 -37.47
N ILE A 394 -129.52 15.75 -38.13
CA ILE A 394 -129.89 16.60 -39.27
C ILE A 394 -130.29 15.72 -40.46
N ASN A 395 -129.55 14.64 -40.72
CA ASN A 395 -129.86 13.70 -41.80
C ASN A 395 -131.23 13.02 -41.57
N ASP A 396 -131.48 12.55 -40.35
CA ASP A 396 -132.76 11.96 -39.96
C ASP A 396 -133.91 12.96 -40.11
N SER A 397 -133.71 14.19 -39.65
CA SER A 397 -134.71 15.27 -39.78
C SER A 397 -134.99 15.62 -41.25
N SER A 398 -133.95 15.67 -42.08
CA SER A 398 -134.07 15.93 -43.53
C SER A 398 -134.81 14.79 -44.24
N SER A 399 -134.55 13.54 -43.86
CA SER A 399 -135.28 12.37 -44.34
C SER A 399 -136.77 12.44 -43.97
N GLN A 400 -137.09 12.85 -42.74
CA GLN A 400 -138.48 13.07 -42.30
C GLN A 400 -139.15 14.20 -43.08
N ILE A 401 -138.47 15.32 -43.32
CA ILE A 401 -139.00 16.40 -44.17
C ILE A 401 -139.26 15.86 -45.59
N GLY A 402 -138.35 15.07 -46.15
CA GLY A 402 -138.54 14.43 -47.46
C GLY A 402 -139.83 13.59 -47.53
N LYS A 403 -140.13 12.80 -46.49
CA LYS A 403 -141.39 12.04 -46.38
C LYS A 403 -142.63 12.94 -46.31
N ILE A 404 -142.54 14.06 -45.58
CA ILE A 404 -143.63 15.04 -45.47
C ILE A 404 -143.88 15.71 -46.82
N ILE A 405 -142.82 16.16 -47.50
CA ILE A 405 -142.92 16.76 -48.84
C ILE A 405 -143.51 15.78 -49.84
N LYS A 406 -143.12 14.50 -49.78
CA LYS A 406 -143.72 13.45 -50.63
C LYS A 406 -145.22 13.31 -50.38
N THR A 407 -145.64 13.36 -49.12
CA THR A 407 -147.07 13.36 -48.75
C THR A 407 -147.79 14.60 -49.30
N ILE A 408 -147.16 15.77 -49.27
CA ILE A 408 -147.73 17.01 -49.83
C ILE A 408 -147.85 16.92 -51.36
N GLU A 409 -146.86 16.35 -52.06
CA GLU A 409 -146.93 16.07 -53.49
C GLU A 409 -148.12 15.16 -53.83
N ASP A 410 -148.31 14.08 -53.04
CA ASP A 410 -149.43 13.16 -53.20
C ASP A 410 -150.79 13.85 -52.95
N ILE A 411 -150.88 14.72 -51.93
CA ILE A 411 -152.09 15.54 -51.67
C ILE A 411 -152.34 16.51 -52.83
N ALA A 412 -151.31 17.17 -53.34
CA ALA A 412 -151.43 18.09 -54.47
C ALA A 412 -151.90 17.34 -55.73
N PHE A 413 -151.38 16.14 -55.99
CA PHE A 413 -151.84 15.27 -57.06
C PHE A 413 -153.30 14.85 -56.90
N GLN A 414 -153.70 14.40 -55.70
CA GLN A 414 -155.11 14.06 -55.41
C GLN A 414 -156.03 15.27 -55.57
N THR A 415 -155.60 16.45 -55.11
CA THR A 415 -156.35 17.71 -55.23
C THR A 415 -156.52 18.11 -56.69
N ASN A 416 -155.49 17.91 -57.53
CA ASN A 416 -155.54 18.15 -58.97
C ASN A 416 -156.59 17.25 -59.66
N ILE A 417 -156.67 15.97 -59.27
CA ILE A 417 -157.68 15.02 -59.80
C ILE A 417 -159.09 15.37 -59.32
N LEU A 418 -159.26 15.73 -58.03
CA LEU A 418 -160.53 16.20 -57.48
C LEU A 418 -161.03 17.47 -58.18
N ALA A 419 -160.13 18.42 -58.42
CA ALA A 419 -160.42 19.66 -59.12
C ALA A 419 -160.79 19.41 -60.59
N LEU A 420 -160.10 18.49 -61.27
CA LEU A 420 -160.46 18.06 -62.63
C LEU A 420 -161.86 17.44 -62.68
N ASN A 421 -162.19 16.55 -61.74
CA ASN A 421 -163.52 15.95 -61.64
C ASN A 421 -164.60 17.02 -61.38
N ALA A 422 -164.31 17.98 -60.50
CA ALA A 422 -165.22 19.10 -60.23
C ALA A 422 -165.40 20.03 -61.44
N ALA A 423 -164.34 20.32 -62.20
CA ALA A 423 -164.40 21.12 -63.43
C ALA A 423 -165.24 20.42 -64.52
N VAL A 424 -165.11 19.09 -64.66
CA VAL A 424 -165.91 18.28 -65.58
C VAL A 424 -167.40 18.30 -65.19
N GLU A 425 -167.73 18.12 -63.92
CA GLU A 425 -169.13 18.12 -63.46
C GLU A 425 -169.75 19.53 -63.50
N ALA A 426 -168.95 20.59 -63.29
CA ALA A 426 -169.36 21.98 -63.48
C ALA A 426 -169.63 22.31 -64.96
N ALA A 427 -168.82 21.79 -65.90
CA ALA A 427 -169.07 21.91 -67.34
C ALA A 427 -170.37 21.19 -67.76
N ARG A 428 -170.70 20.08 -67.10
CA ARG A 428 -171.93 19.30 -67.30
C ARG A 428 -173.19 20.02 -66.81
N ALA A 429 -173.09 20.88 -65.81
CA ALA A 429 -174.19 21.70 -65.27
C ALA A 429 -174.50 22.98 -66.11
N GLY A 430 -173.78 23.22 -67.21
CA GLY A 430 -174.09 24.30 -68.16
C GLY A 430 -174.08 25.71 -67.54
N ALA A 431 -175.11 26.51 -67.80
CA ALA A 431 -175.17 27.92 -67.38
C ALA A 431 -175.16 28.13 -65.85
N ALA A 432 -175.62 27.15 -65.06
CA ALA A 432 -175.62 27.20 -63.59
C ALA A 432 -174.27 26.86 -62.96
N GLY A 433 -173.39 26.14 -63.68
CA GLY A 433 -172.10 25.64 -63.20
C GLY A 433 -170.89 26.56 -63.46
N LYS A 434 -171.06 27.66 -64.22
CA LYS A 434 -169.95 28.54 -64.62
C LYS A 434 -169.11 29.08 -63.46
N GLY A 435 -169.74 29.46 -62.34
CA GLY A 435 -169.03 29.90 -61.14
C GLY A 435 -168.21 28.80 -60.48
N PHE A 436 -168.73 27.57 -60.44
CA PHE A 436 -168.03 26.40 -59.91
C PHE A 436 -166.88 25.93 -60.83
N ALA A 437 -167.03 26.04 -62.15
CA ALA A 437 -165.98 25.70 -63.10
C ALA A 437 -164.73 26.59 -62.92
N VAL A 438 -164.93 27.90 -62.72
CA VAL A 438 -163.81 28.84 -62.46
C VAL A 438 -163.10 28.51 -61.15
N VAL A 439 -163.85 28.18 -60.09
CA VAL A 439 -163.25 27.77 -58.81
C VAL A 439 -162.49 26.45 -58.96
N ALA A 440 -163.04 25.47 -59.68
CA ALA A 440 -162.39 24.19 -59.91
C ALA A 440 -161.10 24.32 -60.74
N ASP A 441 -161.08 25.15 -61.79
CA ASP A 441 -159.88 25.45 -62.56
C ASP A 441 -158.82 26.19 -61.71
N GLU A 442 -159.23 27.10 -60.82
CA GLU A 442 -158.31 27.79 -59.91
C GLU A 442 -157.73 26.84 -58.86
N VAL A 443 -158.52 25.92 -58.30
CA VAL A 443 -158.04 24.86 -57.40
C VAL A 443 -157.08 23.91 -58.14
N ARG A 444 -157.36 23.58 -59.40
CA ARG A 444 -156.48 22.75 -60.24
C ARG A 444 -155.14 23.43 -60.50
N ASN A 445 -155.18 24.73 -60.81
CA ASN A 445 -153.98 25.55 -61.00
C ASN A 445 -153.15 25.63 -59.70
N LEU A 446 -153.81 25.83 -58.55
CA LEU A 446 -153.15 25.83 -57.25
C LEU A 446 -152.55 24.47 -56.91
N ALA A 447 -153.25 23.38 -57.20
CA ALA A 447 -152.75 22.02 -56.99
C ALA A 447 -151.53 21.70 -57.87
N THR A 448 -151.52 22.16 -59.13
CA THR A 448 -150.36 22.01 -60.03
C THR A 448 -149.16 22.80 -59.50
N LYS A 449 -149.36 24.05 -59.08
CA LYS A 449 -148.30 24.86 -58.44
C LYS A 449 -147.80 24.25 -57.13
N SER A 450 -148.67 23.66 -56.32
CA SER A 450 -148.28 22.95 -55.10
C SER A 450 -147.46 21.70 -55.38
N ALA A 451 -147.79 20.94 -56.44
CA ALA A 451 -147.02 19.77 -56.85
C ALA A 451 -145.63 20.18 -57.40
N GLU A 452 -145.56 21.26 -58.19
CA GLU A 452 -144.30 21.82 -58.68
C GLU A 452 -143.42 22.32 -57.51
N ALA A 453 -143.98 23.09 -56.57
CA ALA A 453 -143.27 23.54 -55.38
C ALA A 453 -142.82 22.38 -54.47
N ALA A 454 -143.64 21.33 -54.33
CA ALA A 454 -143.26 20.13 -53.58
C ALA A 454 -142.07 19.43 -54.25
N LYS A 455 -142.09 19.27 -55.58
CA LYS A 455 -140.99 18.65 -56.34
C LYS A 455 -139.68 19.46 -56.25
N ASP A 456 -139.76 20.79 -56.34
CA ASP A 456 -138.61 21.67 -56.15
C ASP A 456 -138.04 21.52 -54.72
N THR A 457 -138.92 21.44 -53.71
CA THR A 457 -138.52 21.20 -52.32
C THR A 457 -137.89 19.82 -52.14
N THR A 458 -138.41 18.76 -52.78
CA THR A 458 -137.79 17.43 -52.77
C THR A 458 -136.37 17.49 -53.31
N THR A 459 -136.14 18.19 -54.42
CA THR A 459 -134.80 18.36 -55.01
C THR A 459 -133.87 19.09 -54.03
N LEU A 460 -134.36 20.13 -53.34
CA LEU A 460 -133.57 20.84 -52.31
C LEU A 460 -133.26 19.96 -51.09
N ILE A 461 -134.19 19.10 -50.67
CA ILE A 461 -133.99 18.17 -49.55
C ILE A 461 -133.01 17.06 -49.94
N GLU A 462 -133.12 16.48 -51.13
CA GLU A 462 -132.15 15.50 -51.65
C GLU A 462 -130.74 16.09 -51.72
N ASN A 463 -130.61 17.32 -52.22
CA ASN A 463 -129.34 18.03 -52.22
C ASN A 463 -128.84 18.29 -50.79
N SER A 464 -129.71 18.66 -49.86
CA SER A 464 -129.35 18.88 -48.45
C SER A 464 -128.88 17.58 -47.78
N MET A 465 -129.55 16.45 -48.02
CA MET A 465 -129.14 15.13 -47.53
C MET A 465 -127.75 14.75 -48.06
N ASN A 466 -127.49 14.93 -49.36
CA ASN A 466 -126.17 14.69 -49.94
C ASN A 466 -125.07 15.57 -49.30
N GLN A 467 -125.38 16.84 -49.00
CA GLN A 467 -124.43 17.74 -48.32
C GLN A 467 -124.17 17.32 -46.87
N VAL A 468 -125.20 16.86 -46.16
CA VAL A 468 -125.08 16.36 -44.78
C VAL A 468 -124.29 15.06 -44.76
N GLU A 469 -124.55 14.12 -45.67
CA GLU A 469 -123.79 12.87 -45.78
C GLU A 469 -122.29 13.14 -46.04
N ASN A 470 -121.98 14.07 -46.95
CA ASN A 470 -120.61 14.50 -47.18
C ASN A 470 -120.00 15.18 -45.94
N GLY A 471 -120.78 16.00 -45.22
CA GLY A 471 -120.37 16.63 -43.96
C GLY A 471 -120.06 15.61 -42.87
N THR A 472 -120.90 14.58 -42.69
CA THR A 472 -120.68 13.46 -41.78
C THR A 472 -119.39 12.73 -42.12
N LYS A 473 -119.16 12.43 -43.41
CA LYS A 473 -117.93 11.76 -43.85
C LYS A 473 -116.66 12.58 -43.53
N ILE A 474 -116.66 13.88 -43.81
CA ILE A 474 -115.53 14.76 -43.48
C ILE A 474 -115.32 14.81 -41.96
N ALA A 475 -116.40 14.82 -41.18
CA ALA A 475 -116.33 14.80 -39.73
C ALA A 475 -115.68 13.51 -39.20
N ASP A 476 -116.10 12.35 -39.70
CA ASP A 476 -115.52 11.05 -39.32
C ASP A 476 -114.04 10.93 -39.72
N GLU A 477 -113.67 11.38 -40.93
CA GLU A 477 -112.28 11.40 -41.38
C GLU A 477 -111.41 12.32 -40.52
N THR A 478 -111.97 13.46 -40.08
CA THR A 478 -111.30 14.40 -39.18
C THR A 478 -111.12 13.79 -37.79
N ALA A 479 -112.15 13.14 -37.23
CA ALA A 479 -112.06 12.44 -35.94
C ALA A 479 -111.00 11.33 -35.96
N SER A 480 -110.97 10.52 -37.03
CA SER A 480 -109.94 9.49 -37.23
C SER A 480 -108.53 10.09 -37.33
N SER A 481 -108.40 11.26 -37.98
CA SER A 481 -107.12 11.96 -38.08
C SER A 481 -106.65 12.46 -36.71
N LEU A 482 -107.54 13.03 -35.88
CA LEU A 482 -107.22 13.47 -34.52
C LEU A 482 -106.73 12.30 -33.65
N LEU A 483 -107.36 11.13 -33.72
CA LEU A 483 -106.90 9.92 -33.00
C LEU A 483 -105.46 9.53 -33.37
N LYS A 484 -105.09 9.61 -34.66
CA LYS A 484 -103.71 9.37 -35.10
C LYS A 484 -102.73 10.41 -34.57
N VAL A 485 -103.18 11.66 -34.38
CA VAL A 485 -102.33 12.71 -33.77
C VAL A 485 -102.10 12.41 -32.29
N VAL A 486 -103.10 11.92 -31.54
CA VAL A 486 -102.91 11.49 -30.14
C VAL A 486 -101.89 10.36 -30.04
N GLU A 487 -101.99 9.34 -30.90
CA GLU A 487 -101.03 8.23 -30.92
C GLU A 487 -99.60 8.72 -31.17
N ARG A 488 -99.42 9.62 -32.17
CA ARG A 488 -98.12 10.23 -32.45
C ARG A 488 -97.62 11.14 -31.33
N ALA A 489 -98.51 11.87 -30.66
CA ALA A 489 -98.15 12.70 -29.51
C ALA A 489 -97.60 11.83 -28.37
N LYS A 490 -98.20 10.67 -28.13
CA LYS A 490 -97.70 9.69 -27.15
C LYS A 490 -96.30 9.17 -27.49
N ASP A 491 -96.03 8.90 -28.76
CA ASP A 491 -94.68 8.52 -29.22
C ASP A 491 -93.66 9.64 -28.96
N VAL A 492 -94.03 10.90 -29.25
CA VAL A 492 -93.18 12.07 -28.96
C VAL A 492 -92.93 12.20 -27.45
N ALA A 493 -93.94 12.05 -26.60
CA ALA A 493 -93.79 12.09 -25.15
C ALA A 493 -92.78 11.04 -24.66
N SER A 494 -92.87 9.80 -25.18
CA SER A 494 -91.95 8.72 -24.82
C SER A 494 -90.50 9.01 -25.26
N ILE A 495 -90.29 9.57 -26.46
CA ILE A 495 -88.95 9.97 -26.91
C ILE A 495 -88.38 11.07 -26.01
N VAL A 496 -89.21 12.06 -25.65
CA VAL A 496 -88.78 13.17 -24.78
C VAL A 496 -88.44 12.70 -23.37
N GLU A 497 -89.20 11.73 -22.82
CA GLU A 497 -88.88 11.09 -21.55
C GLU A 497 -87.53 10.37 -21.59
N ASN A 498 -87.26 9.63 -22.68
CA ASN A 498 -85.94 9.01 -22.90
C ASN A 498 -84.80 10.05 -22.99
N ILE A 499 -85.03 11.21 -23.62
CA ILE A 499 -84.04 12.30 -23.65
C ILE A 499 -83.74 12.82 -22.23
N SER A 500 -84.77 12.96 -21.39
CA SER A 500 -84.61 13.38 -20.00
C SER A 500 -83.78 12.36 -19.19
N ASP A 501 -84.10 11.06 -19.31
CA ASP A 501 -83.34 10.00 -18.65
C ASP A 501 -81.87 9.94 -19.10
N ILE A 502 -81.61 9.99 -20.40
CA ILE A 502 -80.26 10.02 -20.96
C ILE A 502 -79.50 11.27 -20.47
N SER A 503 -80.15 12.43 -20.43
CA SER A 503 -79.53 13.66 -19.94
C SER A 503 -79.15 13.55 -18.46
N ASN A 504 -79.99 12.94 -17.61
CA ASN A 504 -79.64 12.69 -16.21
C ASN A 504 -78.44 11.74 -16.08
N ARG A 505 -78.40 10.68 -16.88
CA ARG A 505 -77.25 9.75 -16.92
C ARG A 505 -75.96 10.44 -17.40
N GLN A 506 -76.05 11.31 -18.42
CA GLN A 506 -74.92 12.12 -18.87
C GLN A 506 -74.42 13.07 -17.77
N SER A 507 -75.32 13.65 -16.96
CA SER A 507 -74.94 14.50 -15.83
C SER A 507 -74.12 13.72 -14.79
N SER A 508 -74.54 12.48 -14.46
CA SER A 508 -73.77 11.61 -13.56
C SER A 508 -72.39 11.26 -14.16
N ALA A 509 -72.32 10.92 -15.45
CA ALA A 509 -71.05 10.61 -16.12
C ALA A 509 -70.11 11.82 -16.14
N ILE A 510 -70.63 13.03 -16.37
CA ILE A 510 -69.84 14.25 -16.32
C ILE A 510 -69.27 14.52 -14.92
N ASN A 511 -70.02 14.23 -13.84
CA ASN A 511 -69.46 14.33 -12.50
C ASN A 511 -68.27 13.39 -12.26
N GLU A 512 -68.29 12.17 -12.80
CA GLU A 512 -67.14 11.26 -12.74
C GLU A 512 -65.96 11.79 -13.55
N VAL A 513 -66.21 12.37 -14.74
CA VAL A 513 -65.17 13.02 -15.55
C VAL A 513 -64.55 14.19 -14.79
N THR A 514 -65.34 15.03 -14.12
CA THR A 514 -64.84 16.14 -13.29
C THR A 514 -63.91 15.64 -12.20
N LEU A 515 -64.28 14.59 -11.46
CA LEU A 515 -63.42 14.00 -10.43
C LEU A 515 -62.10 13.46 -11.01
N GLY A 516 -62.14 12.89 -12.22
CA GLY A 516 -60.94 12.44 -12.92
C GLY A 516 -60.03 13.61 -13.32
N VAL A 517 -60.60 14.74 -13.76
CA VAL A 517 -59.83 15.95 -14.09
C VAL A 517 -59.20 16.57 -12.84
N ASP A 518 -59.90 16.58 -11.71
CA ASP A 518 -59.34 17.04 -10.42
C ASP A 518 -58.13 16.19 -9.99
N GLN A 519 -58.19 14.87 -10.20
CA GLN A 519 -57.06 13.98 -9.93
C GLN A 519 -55.87 14.25 -10.86
N ILE A 520 -56.13 14.47 -12.15
CA ILE A 520 -55.08 14.85 -13.12
C ILE A 520 -54.43 16.17 -12.68
N SER A 521 -55.22 17.16 -12.27
CA SER A 521 -54.72 18.44 -11.76
C SER A 521 -53.74 18.26 -10.58
N SER A 522 -54.08 17.40 -9.63
CA SER A 522 -53.19 17.08 -8.49
C SER A 522 -51.88 16.42 -8.93
N VAL A 523 -51.92 15.53 -9.94
CA VAL A 523 -50.72 14.89 -10.48
C VAL A 523 -49.85 15.92 -11.21
N VAL A 524 -50.46 16.82 -11.99
CA VAL A 524 -49.75 17.89 -12.69
C VAL A 524 -49.01 18.81 -11.70
N GLN A 525 -49.64 19.21 -10.60
CA GLN A 525 -48.96 19.98 -9.54
C GLN A 525 -47.80 19.21 -8.90
N THR A 526 -48.00 17.91 -8.65
CA THR A 526 -46.95 17.06 -8.09
C THR A 526 -45.77 16.95 -9.05
N ASN A 527 -46.03 16.75 -10.34
CA ASN A 527 -45.00 16.70 -11.37
C ASN A 527 -44.20 18.01 -11.42
N ALA A 528 -44.87 19.17 -11.38
CA ALA A 528 -44.19 20.46 -11.35
C ALA A 528 -43.27 20.60 -10.13
N ALA A 529 -43.78 20.29 -8.93
CA ALA A 529 -42.99 20.36 -7.70
C ALA A 529 -41.81 19.38 -7.69
N THR A 530 -42.03 18.13 -8.09
CA THR A 530 -40.96 17.12 -8.18
C THR A 530 -39.91 17.48 -9.24
N ALA A 531 -40.34 18.09 -10.33
CA ALA A 531 -39.45 18.55 -11.38
C ALA A 531 -38.55 19.70 -10.90
N GLU A 532 -39.10 20.71 -10.20
CA GLU A 532 -38.30 21.78 -9.58
C GLU A 532 -37.30 21.21 -8.55
N GLU A 533 -37.73 20.28 -7.71
CA GLU A 533 -36.89 19.64 -6.70
C GLU A 533 -35.76 18.80 -7.33
N SER A 534 -36.06 18.12 -8.45
CA SER A 534 -35.08 17.33 -9.23
C SER A 534 -34.04 18.22 -9.92
N ALA A 535 -34.45 19.39 -10.43
CA ALA A 535 -33.53 20.37 -10.98
C ALA A 535 -32.56 20.89 -9.91
N ALA A 536 -33.08 21.30 -8.75
CA ALA A 536 -32.26 21.78 -7.63
C ALA A 536 -31.28 20.71 -7.11
N ALA A 537 -31.73 19.47 -6.95
CA ALA A 537 -30.87 18.36 -6.55
C ALA A 537 -29.77 18.07 -7.59
N SER A 538 -30.09 18.22 -8.87
CA SER A 538 -29.13 18.03 -9.96
C SER A 538 -28.07 19.13 -9.99
N GLU A 539 -28.46 20.39 -9.77
CA GLU A 539 -27.49 21.50 -9.60
C GLU A 539 -26.52 21.24 -8.43
N GLU A 540 -27.04 20.74 -7.30
CA GLU A 540 -26.20 20.36 -6.15
C GLU A 540 -25.20 19.25 -6.51
N LEU A 541 -25.67 18.19 -7.19
CA LEU A 541 -24.80 17.09 -7.65
C LEU A 541 -23.73 17.56 -8.63
N SER A 542 -24.07 18.45 -9.56
CA SER A 542 -23.11 19.08 -10.48
C SER A 542 -22.05 19.89 -9.69
N GLY A 543 -22.48 20.64 -8.68
CA GLY A 543 -21.58 21.35 -7.76
C GLY A 543 -20.65 20.43 -6.95
N GLN A 544 -21.16 19.30 -6.45
CA GLN A 544 -20.36 18.28 -5.73
C GLN A 544 -19.35 17.62 -6.67
N ALA A 545 -19.77 17.27 -7.88
CA ALA A 545 -18.88 16.71 -8.91
C ALA A 545 -17.75 17.68 -9.28
N GLN A 546 -18.07 18.98 -9.43
CA GLN A 546 -17.06 20.00 -9.67
C GLN A 546 -16.10 20.16 -8.48
N THR A 547 -16.59 20.04 -7.24
CA THR A 547 -15.76 20.03 -6.04
C THR A 547 -14.80 18.84 -6.03
N LEU A 548 -15.26 17.64 -6.41
CA LEU A 548 -14.40 16.46 -6.56
C LEU A 548 -13.33 16.68 -7.63
N LYS A 549 -13.66 17.26 -8.78
CA LYS A 549 -12.68 17.62 -9.82
C LYS A 549 -11.62 18.58 -9.29
N VAL A 550 -12.00 19.59 -8.52
CA VAL A 550 -11.06 20.53 -7.87
C VAL A 550 -10.16 19.83 -6.84
N LEU A 551 -10.67 18.85 -6.10
CA LEU A 551 -9.86 18.07 -5.17
C LEU A 551 -8.86 17.18 -5.91
N VAL A 552 -9.28 16.54 -7.00
CA VAL A 552 -8.39 15.72 -7.85
C VAL A 552 -7.36 16.60 -8.57
N SER A 553 -7.73 17.80 -9.01
CA SER A 553 -6.82 18.72 -9.72
C SER A 553 -5.68 19.25 -8.86
N ARG A 554 -5.72 19.07 -7.53
CA ARG A 554 -4.57 19.33 -6.65
C ARG A 554 -3.43 18.35 -6.90
N PHE A 555 -3.72 17.18 -7.47
CA PHE A 555 -2.71 16.18 -7.82
C PHE A 555 -2.23 16.37 -9.25
N GLN A 556 -0.91 16.39 -9.45
CA GLN A 556 -0.32 16.36 -10.79
C GLN A 556 -0.25 14.91 -11.24
N LEU A 557 -1.27 14.50 -11.99
CA LEU A 557 -1.33 13.18 -12.58
C LEU A 557 -0.38 13.10 -13.79
N ARG A 558 0.09 11.89 -14.09
CA ARG A 558 0.78 11.60 -15.34
C ARG A 558 -0.20 11.85 -16.47
N ASN A 559 0.11 12.82 -17.34
CA ASN A 559 -0.58 12.95 -18.61
C ASN A 559 -0.29 11.68 -19.41
N ASN A 560 -1.21 10.72 -19.37
CA ASN A 560 -1.32 9.72 -20.42
C ASN A 560 -1.85 10.44 -21.66
N ALA A 561 -0.98 11.24 -22.30
CA ALA A 561 -1.07 11.41 -23.74
C ALA A 561 -0.74 10.03 -24.31
N VAL A 562 -1.80 9.26 -24.60
CA VAL A 562 -1.72 8.09 -25.47
C VAL A 562 -1.23 8.53 -26.84
#